data_AF-A0A355H142-F1
#
_entry.id   AF-A0A355H142-F1
#
_cell.length_a   1.000
_cell.length_b   1.000
_cell.length_c   1.000
_cell.angle_alpha   90.00
_cell.angle_beta   90.00
_cell.angle_gamma   90.00
#
_symmetry.space_group_name_H-M   'P 1'
#
loop_
_entity.id
_entity.type
_entity.pdbx_description
1 polymer ?
#
loop_
_entity_poly.entity_id
_entity_poly.type
_entity_poly.pdbx_seq_one_letter_code
_entity_poly.pdbx_strand_id
1 'polypeptide(L)'
;MTEPYKSLGPWSLADFRQVKDWRKIEYHLHYSFRGCLSESIDQQKELFHVPVQDVTKLLNEIDPEQIINKPKIDRMFQDENFLAYITNLFVFSGLMNWLNIQGAWTFVLFPSTSGGRYFTINIGPHEVAFSTLGRKGIPQKNMILVDRLIFDFGKVINWIMKHNGTIEVDQYATALPRSTSIIFEGSFDDVNEFLGLDGVRRALIAYWNEALIGMKERNVMSVYAKYHNWNAIAQIHYKIGNTL
;
A
#
# COMPACT_ATOMS: atom_id res chain seq x y z
N MET A 1 -21.12 -15.25 11.49
CA MET A 1 -21.03 -14.57 12.81
C MET A 1 -21.41 -13.13 12.58
N THR A 2 -22.36 -12.60 13.35
CA THR A 2 -22.62 -11.16 13.41
C THR A 2 -21.38 -10.47 13.96
N GLU A 3 -20.80 -9.55 13.20
CA GLU A 3 -19.66 -8.73 13.65
C GLU A 3 -20.08 -7.95 14.90
N PRO A 4 -19.46 -8.21 16.07
CA PRO A 4 -19.76 -7.44 17.26
C PRO A 4 -19.45 -5.96 17.00
N TYR A 5 -20.25 -5.07 17.59
CA TYR A 5 -20.10 -3.61 17.51
C TYR A 5 -20.37 -2.95 16.16
N LYS A 6 -20.70 -3.70 15.10
CA LYS A 6 -21.01 -3.12 13.77
C LYS A 6 -22.08 -2.03 13.81
N SER A 7 -23.06 -2.15 14.71
CA SER A 7 -24.15 -1.18 14.89
C SER A 7 -23.73 0.12 15.59
N LEU A 8 -22.54 0.18 16.20
CA LEU A 8 -22.11 1.30 17.03
C LEU A 8 -21.46 2.45 16.24
N GLY A 9 -21.26 2.29 14.93
CA GLY A 9 -20.82 3.38 14.08
C GLY A 9 -20.06 2.91 12.85
N PRO A 10 -19.69 3.85 11.95
CA PRO A 10 -18.75 3.55 10.90
C PRO A 10 -17.38 3.25 11.52
N TRP A 11 -16.89 2.02 11.34
CA TRP A 11 -15.57 1.63 11.77
C TRP A 11 -14.54 1.93 10.68
N SER A 12 -13.38 2.42 11.10
CA SER A 12 -12.21 2.60 10.24
C SER A 12 -10.98 1.98 10.88
N LEU A 13 -10.13 1.36 10.07
CA LEU A 13 -8.85 0.85 10.51
C LEU A 13 -7.85 2.01 10.64
N ALA A 14 -7.36 2.25 11.85
CA ALA A 14 -6.36 3.29 12.11
C ALA A 14 -4.92 2.74 12.01
N ASP A 15 -4.65 1.57 12.59
CA ASP A 15 -3.34 0.90 12.56
C ASP A 15 -3.51 -0.61 12.77
N PHE A 16 -2.50 -1.41 12.42
CA PHE A 16 -2.56 -2.87 12.56
C PHE A 16 -1.17 -3.52 12.55
N ARG A 17 -1.03 -4.71 13.13
CA ARG A 17 0.14 -5.58 12.97
C ARG A 17 -0.29 -7.02 12.76
N GLN A 18 0.36 -7.73 11.83
CA GLN A 18 0.17 -9.15 11.63
C GLN A 18 1.17 -9.93 12.50
N VAL A 19 0.66 -10.68 13.46
CA VAL A 19 1.46 -11.35 14.49
C VAL A 19 1.27 -12.86 14.49
N LYS A 20 2.23 -13.59 15.05
CA LYS A 20 2.19 -15.06 15.17
C LYS A 20 1.11 -15.53 16.15
N ASP A 21 1.03 -14.91 17.33
CA ASP A 21 0.03 -15.20 18.35
C ASP A 21 -0.78 -13.95 18.66
N TRP A 22 -1.91 -13.78 17.96
CA TRP A 22 -2.76 -12.62 18.13
C TRP A 22 -3.42 -12.56 19.50
N ARG A 23 -3.72 -13.71 20.13
CA ARG A 23 -4.37 -13.75 21.45
C ARG A 23 -3.46 -13.23 22.53
N LYS A 24 -2.17 -13.60 22.49
CA LYS A 24 -1.17 -13.10 23.43
C LYS A 24 -1.02 -11.58 23.31
N ILE A 25 -0.93 -11.07 22.09
CA ILE A 25 -0.76 -9.63 21.83
C ILE A 25 -2.03 -8.84 22.20
N GLU A 26 -3.21 -9.33 21.80
CA GLU A 26 -4.49 -8.75 22.18
C GLU A 26 -4.68 -8.70 23.69
N TYR A 27 -4.42 -9.79 24.40
CA TYR A 27 -4.47 -9.83 25.87
C TYR A 27 -3.57 -8.76 26.49
N HIS A 28 -2.34 -8.62 25.99
CA HIS A 28 -1.42 -7.60 26.46
C HIS A 28 -1.96 -6.18 26.22
N LEU A 29 -2.48 -5.89 25.03
CA LEU A 29 -3.08 -4.59 24.70
C LEU A 29 -4.30 -4.29 25.60
N HIS A 30 -5.21 -5.25 25.78
CA HIS A 30 -6.37 -5.10 26.66
C HIS A 30 -5.96 -4.85 28.11
N TYR A 31 -4.93 -5.56 28.58
CA TYR A 31 -4.41 -5.35 29.93
C TYR A 31 -3.81 -3.95 30.08
N SER A 32 -2.99 -3.51 29.12
CA SER A 32 -2.36 -2.19 29.13
C SER A 32 -3.37 -1.04 29.11
N PHE A 33 -4.52 -1.22 28.44
CA PHE A 33 -5.57 -0.20 28.35
C PHE A 33 -6.78 -0.46 29.25
N ARG A 34 -6.70 -1.41 30.19
CA ARG A 34 -7.85 -1.80 31.04
C ARG A 34 -8.49 -0.62 31.78
N GLY A 35 -7.70 0.35 32.20
CA GLY A 35 -8.19 1.56 32.87
C GLY A 35 -8.99 2.52 31.97
N CYS A 36 -8.96 2.30 30.66
CA CYS A 36 -9.64 3.09 29.65
C CYS A 36 -10.84 2.34 29.03
N LEU A 37 -11.24 1.20 29.59
CA LEU A 37 -12.37 0.41 29.07
C LEU A 37 -13.66 1.25 29.05
N SER A 38 -14.41 1.21 27.94
CA SER A 38 -15.67 1.96 27.82
C SER A 38 -16.78 1.29 28.64
N GLU A 39 -17.30 1.97 29.65
CA GLU A 39 -18.43 1.48 30.45
C GLU A 39 -19.80 1.88 29.87
N SER A 40 -19.80 2.67 28.80
CA SER A 40 -21.03 3.23 28.19
C SER A 40 -21.83 2.25 27.33
N ILE A 41 -21.28 1.07 27.03
CA ILE A 41 -21.88 0.06 26.16
C ILE A 41 -21.98 -1.25 26.94
N ASP A 42 -23.19 -1.73 27.14
CA ASP A 42 -23.45 -2.95 27.91
C ASP A 42 -22.78 -4.17 27.28
N GLN A 43 -22.21 -5.02 28.14
CA GLN A 43 -21.61 -6.32 27.81
C GLN A 43 -20.39 -6.29 26.86
N GLN A 44 -19.76 -5.12 26.64
CA GLN A 44 -18.55 -5.00 25.82
C GLN A 44 -17.26 -5.22 26.65
N LYS A 45 -16.21 -5.79 26.06
CA LYS A 45 -14.90 -5.99 26.72
C LYS A 45 -13.68 -5.57 25.87
N GLU A 46 -13.92 -4.93 24.74
CA GLU A 46 -12.95 -4.77 23.65
C GLU A 46 -12.87 -3.32 23.11
N LEU A 47 -13.69 -2.41 23.64
CA LEU A 47 -13.74 -1.00 23.29
C LEU A 47 -13.16 -0.15 24.42
N PHE A 48 -12.23 0.73 24.05
CA PHE A 48 -11.45 1.54 24.99
C PHE A 48 -11.43 3.00 24.52
N HIS A 49 -11.49 3.94 25.47
CA HIS A 49 -11.30 5.36 25.24
C HIS A 49 -9.81 5.70 25.26
N VAL A 50 -9.12 5.42 24.15
CA VAL A 50 -7.67 5.59 24.03
C VAL A 50 -7.34 6.40 22.78
N PRO A 51 -6.41 7.37 22.86
CA PRO A 51 -5.87 8.03 21.67
C PRO A 51 -5.18 7.02 20.73
N VAL A 52 -5.40 7.16 19.41
CA VAL A 52 -4.78 6.28 18.40
C VAL A 52 -3.26 6.24 18.53
N GLN A 53 -2.64 7.38 18.87
CA GLN A 53 -1.18 7.50 19.03
C GLN A 53 -0.63 6.56 20.12
N ASP A 54 -1.33 6.41 21.23
CA ASP A 54 -0.92 5.54 22.34
C ASP A 54 -1.01 4.06 21.94
N VAL A 55 -2.07 3.70 21.20
CA VAL A 55 -2.23 2.36 20.63
C VAL A 55 -1.12 2.06 19.63
N THR A 56 -0.87 2.97 18.69
CA THR A 56 0.22 2.84 17.71
C THR A 56 1.57 2.69 18.39
N LYS A 57 1.84 3.45 19.46
CA LYS A 57 3.08 3.30 20.23
C LYS A 57 3.26 1.89 20.77
N LEU A 58 2.25 1.33 21.44
CA LEU A 58 2.33 -0.05 21.94
C LEU A 58 2.43 -1.09 20.81
N LEU A 59 1.75 -0.88 19.68
CA LEU A 59 1.88 -1.76 18.51
C LEU A 59 3.30 -1.76 17.93
N ASN A 60 4.04 -0.66 18.04
CA ASN A 60 5.44 -0.58 17.63
C ASN A 60 6.41 -1.23 18.62
N GLU A 61 5.99 -1.40 19.87
CA GLU A 61 6.77 -2.04 20.94
C GLU A 61 6.58 -3.57 20.97
N ILE A 62 5.72 -4.13 20.10
CA ILE A 62 5.57 -5.58 19.96
C ILE A 62 6.93 -6.21 19.63
N ASP A 63 7.26 -7.26 20.38
CA ASP A 63 8.44 -8.09 20.15
C ASP A 63 8.59 -8.45 18.65
N PRO A 64 9.70 -8.05 17.99
CA PRO A 64 9.95 -8.32 16.59
C PRO A 64 9.82 -9.80 16.21
N GLU A 65 10.09 -10.73 17.14
CA GLU A 65 9.94 -12.17 16.88
C GLU A 65 8.48 -12.59 16.71
N GLN A 66 7.53 -11.81 17.22
CA GLN A 66 6.10 -12.04 17.05
C GLN A 66 5.57 -11.49 15.72
N ILE A 67 6.32 -10.60 15.05
CA ILE A 67 5.89 -9.96 13.80
C ILE A 67 6.11 -10.90 12.61
N ILE A 68 5.05 -11.18 11.86
CA ILE A 68 5.13 -12.03 10.67
C ILE A 68 5.97 -11.34 9.58
N ASN A 69 6.88 -12.09 8.94
CA ASN A 69 7.74 -11.64 7.84
C ASN A 69 8.72 -10.49 8.17
N LYS A 70 9.01 -10.22 9.44
CA LYS A 70 9.89 -9.12 9.87
C LYS A 70 11.25 -9.06 9.14
N PRO A 71 12.00 -10.16 8.94
CA PRO A 71 13.30 -10.08 8.23
C PRO A 71 13.18 -9.62 6.76
N LYS A 72 12.11 -10.04 6.06
CA LYS A 72 11.86 -9.65 4.67
C LYS A 72 11.53 -8.15 4.58
N ILE A 73 10.81 -7.65 5.58
CA ILE A 73 10.42 -6.26 5.71
C ILE A 73 11.66 -5.41 6.03
N ASP A 74 12.48 -5.83 6.99
CA ASP A 74 13.70 -5.12 7.37
C ASP A 74 14.67 -4.95 6.21
N ARG A 75 14.79 -5.96 5.35
CA ARG A 75 15.58 -5.86 4.12
C ARG A 75 15.09 -4.73 3.20
N MET A 76 13.79 -4.50 3.09
CA MET A 76 13.25 -3.36 2.32
C MET A 76 13.71 -2.02 2.94
N PHE A 77 13.69 -1.91 4.27
CA PHE A 77 14.04 -0.66 4.96
C PHE A 77 15.54 -0.35 5.01
N GLN A 78 16.39 -1.27 4.55
CA GLN A 78 17.83 -1.03 4.39
C GLN A 78 18.17 -0.34 3.06
N ASP A 79 17.27 -0.37 2.08
CA ASP A 79 17.45 0.30 0.79
C ASP A 79 16.74 1.66 0.84
N GLU A 80 17.49 2.72 1.13
CA GLU A 80 16.96 4.07 1.31
C GLU A 80 16.27 4.61 0.05
N ASN A 81 16.81 4.30 -1.13
CA ASN A 81 16.26 4.74 -2.41
C ASN A 81 14.92 4.05 -2.68
N PHE A 82 14.84 2.74 -2.43
CA PHE A 82 13.58 2.01 -2.53
C PHE A 82 12.55 2.52 -1.52
N LEU A 83 12.97 2.78 -0.27
CA LEU A 83 12.10 3.30 0.77
C LEU A 83 11.54 4.69 0.42
N ALA A 84 12.38 5.59 -0.08
CA ALA A 84 11.97 6.92 -0.53
C ALA A 84 10.93 6.81 -1.65
N TYR A 85 11.21 5.97 -2.65
CA TYR A 85 10.27 5.72 -3.74
C TYR A 85 8.94 5.16 -3.25
N ILE A 86 8.93 4.06 -2.49
CA ILE A 86 7.67 3.44 -2.10
C ILE A 86 6.85 4.35 -1.19
N THR A 87 7.51 5.11 -0.31
CA THR A 87 6.85 6.11 0.54
C THR A 87 6.19 7.19 -0.31
N ASN A 88 6.93 7.75 -1.27
CA ASN A 88 6.39 8.75 -2.20
C ASN A 88 5.23 8.20 -3.01
N LEU A 89 5.33 7.00 -3.57
CA LEU A 89 4.24 6.39 -4.33
C LEU A 89 2.97 6.23 -3.48
N PHE A 90 3.08 5.80 -2.24
CA PHE A 90 1.94 5.65 -1.32
C PHE A 90 1.30 6.99 -0.95
N VAL A 91 2.10 8.03 -0.71
CA VAL A 91 1.62 9.39 -0.44
C VAL A 91 0.95 10.00 -1.69
N PHE A 92 1.59 9.87 -2.86
CA PHE A 92 1.11 10.46 -4.11
C PHE A 92 -0.18 9.82 -4.60
N SER A 93 -0.29 8.49 -4.50
CA SER A 93 -1.49 7.74 -4.89
C SER A 93 -2.66 7.92 -3.92
N GLY A 94 -2.38 8.27 -2.66
CA GLY A 94 -3.38 8.30 -1.60
C GLY A 94 -3.80 6.92 -1.11
N LEU A 95 -3.02 5.86 -1.41
CA LEU A 95 -3.34 4.48 -1.04
C LEU A 95 -3.48 4.29 0.49
N MET A 96 -2.79 5.11 1.28
CA MET A 96 -2.90 5.15 2.74
C MET A 96 -4.29 5.56 3.25
N ASN A 97 -5.13 6.19 2.42
CA ASN A 97 -6.51 6.51 2.81
C ASN A 97 -7.45 5.30 2.67
N TRP A 98 -6.94 4.18 2.15
CA TRP A 98 -7.71 2.98 1.83
C TRP A 98 -7.29 1.77 2.69
N LEU A 99 -6.74 2.00 3.89
CA LEU A 99 -6.30 0.95 4.81
C LEU A 99 -7.42 -0.03 5.19
N ASN A 100 -8.66 0.46 5.26
CA ASN A 100 -9.85 -0.33 5.58
C ASN A 100 -10.24 -1.36 4.51
N ILE A 101 -9.74 -1.20 3.27
CA ILE A 101 -9.97 -2.15 2.17
C ILE A 101 -8.67 -2.82 1.72
N GLN A 102 -7.65 -2.87 2.59
CA GLN A 102 -6.48 -3.71 2.35
C GLN A 102 -6.92 -5.15 2.04
N GLY A 103 -6.22 -5.78 1.08
CA GLY A 103 -6.63 -7.06 0.51
C GLY A 103 -7.54 -6.91 -0.71
N ALA A 104 -8.31 -5.83 -0.86
CA ALA A 104 -8.88 -5.43 -2.15
C ALA A 104 -7.81 -4.84 -3.06
N TRP A 105 -6.86 -4.10 -2.47
CA TRP A 105 -5.56 -3.80 -3.06
C TRP A 105 -4.46 -4.53 -2.29
N THR A 106 -3.33 -4.81 -2.95
CA THR A 106 -2.24 -5.58 -2.35
C THR A 106 -0.91 -4.97 -2.70
N PHE A 107 -0.06 -4.80 -1.70
CA PHE A 107 1.38 -4.63 -1.86
C PHE A 107 2.10 -5.95 -1.56
N VAL A 108 2.92 -6.42 -2.49
CA VAL A 108 3.69 -7.66 -2.37
C VAL A 108 5.16 -7.36 -2.60
N LEU A 109 6.01 -7.62 -1.60
CA LEU A 109 7.45 -7.49 -1.66
C LEU A 109 8.08 -8.74 -2.24
N PHE A 110 9.13 -8.57 -3.04
CA PHE A 110 9.94 -9.64 -3.63
C PHE A 110 9.08 -10.82 -4.13
N PRO A 111 8.07 -10.58 -4.99
CA PRO A 111 7.24 -11.66 -5.49
C PRO A 111 8.06 -12.57 -6.40
N SER A 112 7.78 -13.87 -6.34
CA SER A 112 8.39 -14.87 -7.22
C SER A 112 7.80 -14.76 -8.62
N THR A 113 8.26 -13.78 -9.40
CA THR A 113 7.87 -13.59 -10.81
C THR A 113 9.05 -13.85 -11.75
N SER A 114 8.74 -14.18 -13.00
CA SER A 114 9.71 -14.22 -14.09
C SER A 114 10.38 -12.84 -14.21
N GLY A 115 11.72 -12.80 -14.12
CA GLY A 115 12.50 -11.55 -14.15
C GLY A 115 12.84 -10.96 -12.78
N GLY A 116 12.14 -11.36 -11.71
CA GLY A 116 12.37 -10.89 -10.35
C GLY A 116 11.98 -9.43 -10.14
N ARG A 117 11.27 -9.15 -9.05
CA ARG A 117 10.75 -7.81 -8.72
C ARG A 117 11.11 -7.40 -7.32
N TYR A 118 11.27 -6.10 -7.10
CA TYR A 118 11.31 -5.53 -5.77
C TYR A 118 9.93 -5.58 -5.12
N PHE A 119 8.90 -5.22 -5.88
CA PHE A 119 7.52 -5.27 -5.43
C PHE A 119 6.51 -5.36 -6.58
N THR A 120 5.26 -5.56 -6.21
CA THR A 120 4.09 -5.38 -7.07
C THR A 120 2.96 -4.79 -6.23
N ILE A 121 2.27 -3.78 -6.76
CA ILE A 121 0.99 -3.28 -6.24
C ILE A 121 -0.11 -3.72 -7.18
N ASN A 122 -1.18 -4.27 -6.62
CA ASN A 122 -2.39 -4.61 -7.35
C ASN A 122 -3.60 -3.88 -6.78
N ILE A 123 -4.56 -3.53 -7.63
CA ILE A 123 -5.92 -3.13 -7.25
C ILE A 123 -6.88 -4.12 -7.89
N GLY A 124 -7.56 -4.91 -7.07
CA GLY A 124 -8.31 -6.08 -7.53
C GLY A 124 -7.39 -7.06 -8.28
N PRO A 125 -7.76 -7.52 -9.48
CA PRO A 125 -6.93 -8.41 -10.28
C PRO A 125 -5.84 -7.67 -11.08
N HIS A 126 -5.79 -6.33 -11.05
CA HIS A 126 -4.90 -5.56 -11.89
C HIS A 126 -3.59 -5.22 -11.20
N GLU A 127 -2.49 -5.53 -11.87
CA GLU A 127 -1.19 -4.98 -11.55
C GLU A 127 -1.15 -3.50 -11.95
N VAL A 128 -0.95 -2.63 -10.96
CA VAL A 128 -0.98 -1.17 -11.16
C VAL A 128 0.37 -0.50 -10.94
N ALA A 129 1.32 -1.19 -10.29
CA ALA A 129 2.71 -0.76 -10.25
C ALA A 129 3.66 -1.93 -9.96
N PHE A 130 4.85 -1.89 -10.56
CA PHE A 130 5.96 -2.76 -10.17
C PHE A 130 7.31 -2.13 -10.51
N SER A 131 8.35 -2.64 -9.86
CA SER A 131 9.75 -2.43 -10.26
C SER A 131 10.49 -3.77 -10.32
N THR A 132 11.22 -4.01 -11.40
CA THR A 132 12.05 -5.21 -11.56
C THR A 132 13.40 -5.07 -10.85
N LEU A 133 14.10 -6.18 -10.69
CA LEU A 133 15.51 -6.16 -10.32
C LEU A 133 16.35 -5.83 -11.55
N GLY A 134 17.19 -4.80 -11.46
CA GLY A 134 18.28 -4.61 -12.42
C GLY A 134 19.21 -5.82 -12.39
N ARG A 135 19.55 -6.36 -13.56
CA ARG A 135 20.50 -7.48 -13.69
C ARG A 135 21.65 -7.06 -14.60
N LYS A 136 22.74 -7.84 -14.61
CA LYS A 136 23.88 -7.56 -15.49
C LYS A 136 23.41 -7.47 -16.95
N GLY A 137 23.51 -6.28 -17.55
CA GLY A 137 23.08 -6.00 -18.91
C GLY A 137 21.56 -5.85 -19.12
N ILE A 138 20.74 -5.89 -18.07
CA ILE A 138 19.29 -5.66 -18.14
C ILE A 138 18.93 -4.56 -17.13
N PRO A 139 18.56 -3.36 -17.59
CA PRO A 139 18.22 -2.26 -16.70
C PRO A 139 16.96 -2.56 -15.87
N GLN A 140 16.84 -1.89 -14.72
CA GLN A 140 15.60 -1.89 -13.95
C GLN A 140 14.48 -1.30 -14.80
N LYS A 141 13.32 -1.96 -14.79
CA LYS A 141 12.10 -1.48 -15.40
C LYS A 141 11.08 -1.16 -14.33
N ASN A 142 10.43 -0.01 -14.50
CA ASN A 142 9.36 0.47 -13.66
C ASN A 142 8.09 0.54 -14.49
N MET A 143 6.97 0.15 -13.88
CA MET A 143 5.65 0.28 -14.48
C MET A 143 4.73 0.96 -13.49
N ILE A 144 3.98 1.95 -13.97
CA ILE A 144 2.90 2.60 -13.22
C ILE A 144 1.70 2.73 -14.15
N LEU A 145 0.57 2.19 -13.71
CA LEU A 145 -0.72 2.31 -14.39
C LEU A 145 -1.40 3.61 -13.98
N VAL A 146 -1.83 4.41 -14.96
CA VAL A 146 -2.48 5.71 -14.75
C VAL A 146 -3.66 5.91 -15.70
N ASP A 147 -4.38 7.01 -15.56
CA ASP A 147 -5.39 7.43 -16.54
C ASP A 147 -4.75 8.05 -17.79
N ARG A 148 -5.41 7.90 -18.94
CA ARG A 148 -5.05 8.57 -20.20
C ARG A 148 -4.93 10.10 -20.13
N LEU A 149 -5.40 10.76 -19.05
CA LEU A 149 -5.05 12.15 -18.77
C LEU A 149 -3.55 12.42 -18.87
N ILE A 150 -2.68 11.41 -18.69
CA ILE A 150 -1.24 11.58 -18.85
C ILE A 150 -0.83 12.06 -20.24
N PHE A 151 -1.62 11.75 -21.29
CA PHE A 151 -1.32 12.19 -22.65
C PHE A 151 -1.42 13.71 -22.83
N ASP A 152 -2.11 14.41 -21.91
CA ASP A 152 -2.22 15.87 -21.94
C ASP A 152 -0.91 16.57 -21.53
N PHE A 153 0.06 15.83 -20.98
CA PHE A 153 1.30 16.37 -20.41
C PHE A 153 2.50 16.02 -21.27
N GLY A 154 2.74 16.79 -22.35
CA GLY A 154 3.83 16.53 -23.31
C GLY A 154 5.23 16.44 -22.70
N LYS A 155 5.51 17.15 -21.59
CA LYS A 155 6.79 17.01 -20.85
C LYS A 155 6.97 15.62 -20.26
N VAL A 156 5.90 14.99 -19.79
CA VAL A 156 5.92 13.61 -19.27
C VAL A 156 6.24 12.64 -20.39
N ILE A 157 5.60 12.79 -21.56
CA ILE A 157 5.87 11.95 -22.74
C ILE A 157 7.35 12.04 -23.14
N ASN A 158 7.89 13.27 -23.21
CA ASN A 158 9.31 13.49 -23.53
C ASN A 158 10.23 12.86 -22.49
N TRP A 159 9.87 12.92 -21.21
CA TRP A 159 10.64 12.30 -20.13
C TRP A 159 10.66 10.77 -20.26
N ILE A 160 9.50 10.15 -20.53
CA ILE A 160 9.37 8.70 -20.73
C ILE A 160 10.24 8.23 -21.89
N MET A 161 10.22 8.94 -23.02
CA MET A 161 11.04 8.59 -24.19
C MET A 161 12.54 8.68 -23.91
N LYS A 162 12.98 9.64 -23.09
CA LYS A 162 14.39 9.74 -22.66
C LYS A 162 14.83 8.57 -21.76
N HIS A 163 13.89 7.92 -21.10
CA HIS A 163 14.10 6.78 -20.21
C HIS A 163 13.78 5.44 -20.89
N ASN A 164 13.92 5.37 -22.21
CA ASN A 164 13.64 4.18 -23.02
C ASN A 164 12.25 3.57 -22.72
N GLY A 165 11.28 4.44 -22.46
CA GLY A 165 9.96 4.05 -22.00
C GLY A 165 8.88 4.09 -23.08
N THR A 166 7.75 3.49 -22.75
CA THR A 166 6.55 3.39 -23.57
C THR A 166 5.32 3.76 -22.75
N ILE A 167 4.28 4.21 -23.46
CA ILE A 167 2.93 4.37 -22.91
C ILE A 167 2.04 3.41 -23.68
N GLU A 168 1.55 2.39 -22.99
CA GLU A 168 0.74 1.33 -23.57
C GLU A 168 -0.71 1.52 -23.12
N VAL A 169 -1.61 1.59 -24.09
CA VAL A 169 -3.04 1.64 -23.80
C VAL A 169 -3.47 0.22 -23.42
N ASP A 170 -3.84 0.04 -22.16
CA ASP A 170 -4.21 -1.27 -21.64
C ASP A 170 -5.45 -1.83 -22.33
N GLN A 171 -5.37 -3.13 -22.65
CA GLN A 171 -6.46 -3.89 -23.27
C GLN A 171 -7.08 -4.92 -22.31
N TYR A 172 -6.72 -4.89 -21.02
CA TYR A 172 -7.31 -5.80 -20.05
C TYR A 172 -8.82 -5.58 -19.97
N ALA A 173 -9.60 -6.63 -20.22
CA ALA A 173 -11.06 -6.57 -20.22
C ALA A 173 -11.65 -6.04 -18.90
N THR A 174 -10.94 -6.22 -17.78
CA THR A 174 -11.37 -5.78 -16.46
C THR A 174 -10.82 -4.40 -16.06
N ALA A 175 -9.91 -3.81 -16.85
CA ALA A 175 -9.35 -2.50 -16.53
C ALA A 175 -10.39 -1.41 -16.72
N LEU A 176 -10.32 -0.36 -15.91
CA LEU A 176 -11.21 0.79 -16.08
C LEU A 176 -11.02 1.42 -17.47
N PRO A 177 -12.08 2.00 -18.05
CA PRO A 177 -11.95 2.80 -19.25
C PRO A 177 -10.84 3.84 -19.07
N ARG A 178 -10.02 4.06 -20.10
CA ARG A 178 -8.90 5.02 -20.07
C ARG A 178 -7.69 4.59 -19.22
N SER A 179 -7.55 3.32 -18.86
CA SER A 179 -6.29 2.78 -18.35
C SER A 179 -5.15 2.94 -19.37
N THR A 180 -3.98 3.33 -18.88
CA THR A 180 -2.73 3.26 -19.64
C THR A 180 -1.55 2.95 -18.74
N SER A 181 -0.70 2.04 -19.19
CA SER A 181 0.53 1.63 -18.51
C SER A 181 1.68 2.48 -19.00
N ILE A 182 2.40 3.09 -18.07
CA ILE A 182 3.67 3.77 -18.35
C ILE A 182 4.77 2.82 -17.92
N ILE A 183 5.65 2.45 -18.86
CA ILE A 183 6.76 1.54 -18.62
C ILE A 183 8.04 2.27 -19.01
N PHE A 184 9.05 2.29 -18.14
CA PHE A 184 10.33 2.94 -18.45
C PHE A 184 11.49 2.29 -17.71
N GLU A 185 12.70 2.55 -18.19
CA GLU A 185 13.95 2.11 -17.57
C GLU A 185 14.49 3.20 -16.66
N GLY A 186 14.90 2.82 -15.45
CA GLY A 186 15.41 3.80 -14.48
C GLY A 186 15.56 3.24 -13.07
N SER A 187 16.38 3.91 -12.28
CA SER A 187 16.54 3.74 -10.84
C SER A 187 15.30 4.21 -10.06
N PHE A 188 15.28 3.99 -8.75
CA PHE A 188 14.23 4.53 -7.89
C PHE A 188 14.23 6.06 -7.81
N ASP A 189 15.39 6.70 -8.01
CA ASP A 189 15.49 8.16 -8.06
C ASP A 189 14.81 8.70 -9.33
N ASP A 190 15.00 8.03 -10.47
CA ASP A 190 14.31 8.38 -11.71
C ASP A 190 12.78 8.24 -11.56
N VAL A 191 12.31 7.24 -10.78
CA VAL A 191 10.87 7.13 -10.49
C VAL A 191 10.38 8.28 -9.60
N ASN A 192 11.17 8.70 -8.61
CA ASN A 192 10.83 9.86 -7.79
C ASN A 192 10.79 11.16 -8.61
N GLU A 193 11.71 11.34 -9.55
CA GLU A 193 11.68 12.44 -10.51
C GLU A 193 10.40 12.38 -11.35
N PHE A 194 10.07 11.20 -11.90
CA PHE A 194 8.85 10.99 -12.67
C PHE A 194 7.59 11.35 -11.87
N LEU A 195 7.47 10.88 -10.62
CA LEU A 195 6.33 11.20 -9.76
C LEU A 195 6.18 12.71 -9.50
N GLY A 196 7.29 13.47 -9.56
CA GLY A 196 7.33 14.91 -9.42
C GLY A 196 6.94 15.70 -10.67
N LEU A 197 6.80 15.05 -11.84
CA LEU A 197 6.40 15.73 -13.08
C LEU A 197 4.93 16.17 -13.02
N ASP A 198 4.68 17.37 -13.58
CA ASP A 198 3.33 17.91 -13.65
C ASP A 198 2.39 16.96 -14.41
N GLY A 199 1.19 16.77 -13.86
CA GLY A 199 0.18 15.86 -14.38
C GLY A 199 0.26 14.41 -13.93
N VAL A 200 1.43 13.90 -13.52
CA VAL A 200 1.61 12.49 -13.12
C VAL A 200 0.73 12.15 -11.93
N ARG A 201 0.76 12.96 -10.86
CA ARG A 201 -0.10 12.77 -9.69
C ARG A 201 -1.59 12.76 -10.06
N ARG A 202 -2.02 13.65 -10.96
CA ARG A 202 -3.42 13.77 -11.37
C ARG A 202 -3.88 12.52 -12.12
N ALA A 203 -3.09 12.04 -13.09
CA ALA A 203 -3.40 10.84 -13.85
C ALA A 203 -3.39 9.58 -12.98
N LEU A 204 -2.44 9.48 -12.04
CA LEU A 204 -2.34 8.39 -11.06
C LEU A 204 -3.59 8.33 -10.16
N ILE A 205 -3.91 9.43 -9.48
CA ILE A 205 -5.05 9.54 -8.56
C ILE A 205 -6.36 9.24 -9.28
N ALA A 206 -6.54 9.76 -10.50
CA ALA A 206 -7.77 9.56 -11.28
C ALA A 206 -8.05 8.08 -11.51
N TYR A 207 -7.04 7.30 -11.91
CA TYR A 207 -7.22 5.86 -12.10
C TYR A 207 -7.34 5.10 -10.78
N TRP A 208 -6.39 5.31 -9.86
CA TRP A 208 -6.28 4.48 -8.66
C TRP A 208 -7.47 4.67 -7.73
N ASN A 209 -7.94 5.90 -7.52
CA ASN A 209 -9.09 6.12 -6.64
C ASN A 209 -10.38 5.62 -7.25
N GLU A 210 -10.61 5.81 -8.55
CA GLU A 210 -11.78 5.24 -9.22
C GLU A 210 -11.80 3.71 -9.09
N ALA A 211 -10.64 3.08 -9.27
CA ALA A 211 -10.50 1.63 -9.10
C ALA A 211 -10.79 1.20 -7.65
N LEU A 212 -10.23 1.91 -6.66
CA LEU A 212 -10.43 1.62 -5.24
C LEU A 212 -11.88 1.85 -4.77
N ILE A 213 -12.54 2.91 -5.25
CA ILE A 213 -13.97 3.16 -5.03
C ILE A 213 -14.78 1.98 -5.55
N GLY A 214 -14.57 1.58 -6.80
CA GLY A 214 -15.27 0.44 -7.38
C GLY A 214 -15.00 -0.88 -6.66
N MET A 215 -13.80 -1.07 -6.09
CA MET A 215 -13.50 -2.23 -5.24
C MET A 215 -14.28 -2.19 -3.92
N LYS A 216 -14.34 -1.02 -3.27
CA LYS A 216 -15.08 -0.81 -2.02
C LYS A 216 -16.59 -1.03 -2.21
N GLU A 217 -17.17 -0.47 -3.26
CA GLU A 217 -18.61 -0.58 -3.56
C GLU A 217 -19.03 -2.03 -3.84
N ARG A 218 -18.19 -2.79 -4.55
CA ARG A 218 -18.43 -4.21 -4.84
C ARG A 218 -18.09 -5.13 -3.66
N ASN A 219 -17.39 -4.61 -2.65
CA ASN A 219 -16.91 -5.37 -1.49
C ASN A 219 -16.14 -6.66 -1.89
N VAL A 220 -15.29 -6.55 -2.90
CA VAL A 220 -14.51 -7.67 -3.46
C VAL A 220 -13.05 -7.59 -3.04
N MET A 221 -12.44 -8.75 -2.80
CA MET A 221 -11.01 -8.86 -2.49
C MET A 221 -10.21 -9.12 -3.77
N SER A 222 -8.93 -8.72 -3.76
CA SER A 222 -7.97 -9.12 -4.79
C SER A 222 -7.71 -10.61 -4.71
N VAL A 223 -7.56 -11.26 -5.87
CA VAL A 223 -7.06 -12.63 -5.99
C VAL A 223 -5.66 -12.80 -5.39
N TYR A 224 -4.94 -11.69 -5.21
CA TYR A 224 -3.60 -11.63 -4.63
C TYR A 224 -3.60 -11.34 -3.12
N ALA A 225 -4.76 -11.21 -2.47
CA ALA A 225 -4.87 -10.80 -1.05
C ALA A 225 -4.02 -11.66 -0.10
N LYS A 226 -3.92 -12.97 -0.37
CA LYS A 226 -3.10 -13.91 0.40
C LYS A 226 -1.59 -13.62 0.38
N TYR A 227 -1.12 -12.87 -0.61
CA TYR A 227 0.29 -12.50 -0.75
C TYR A 227 0.60 -11.12 -0.17
N HIS A 228 -0.41 -10.39 0.31
CA HIS A 228 -0.25 -9.03 0.80
C HIS A 228 0.70 -8.95 2.00
N ASN A 229 1.69 -8.05 1.92
CA ASN A 229 2.61 -7.76 3.01
C ASN A 229 2.05 -6.71 3.96
N TRP A 230 1.08 -7.13 4.78
CA TRP A 230 0.46 -6.37 5.87
C TRP A 230 1.47 -5.57 6.70
N ASN A 231 2.48 -6.23 7.29
CA ASN A 231 3.46 -5.55 8.14
C ASN A 231 4.38 -4.58 7.38
N ALA A 232 4.49 -4.67 6.05
CA ALA A 232 5.22 -3.67 5.28
C ALA A 232 4.41 -2.36 5.18
N ILE A 233 3.08 -2.45 5.02
CA ILE A 233 2.19 -1.29 5.02
C ILE A 233 2.20 -0.60 6.37
N ALA A 234 2.07 -1.38 7.45
CA ALA A 234 2.22 -0.91 8.82
C ALA A 234 3.49 -0.05 9.02
N GLN A 235 4.62 -0.52 8.51
CA GLN A 235 5.89 0.17 8.65
C GLN A 235 6.00 1.40 7.75
N ILE A 236 5.45 1.35 6.52
CA ILE A 236 5.32 2.54 5.64
C ILE A 236 4.44 3.61 6.31
N HIS A 237 3.30 3.20 6.88
CA HIS A 237 2.39 4.09 7.62
C HIS A 237 3.11 4.81 8.76
N TYR A 238 3.84 4.05 9.56
CA TYR A 238 4.66 4.58 10.64
C TYR A 238 5.69 5.60 10.16
N LYS A 239 6.37 5.33 9.04
CA LYS A 239 7.36 6.27 8.48
C LYS A 239 6.73 7.56 7.97
N ILE A 240 5.61 7.48 7.26
CA ILE A 240 4.88 8.66 6.79
C ILE A 240 4.43 9.53 7.97
N GLY A 241 3.88 8.92 9.02
CA GLY A 241 3.42 9.65 10.21
C GLY A 241 4.52 10.30 11.05
N ASN A 242 5.79 9.89 10.89
CA ASN A 242 6.94 10.50 11.59
C ASN A 242 7.77 11.45 10.71
N THR A 243 7.43 11.59 9.42
CA THR A 243 8.13 12.50 8.48
C THR A 243 7.38 13.83 8.32
N LEU A 244 6.13 13.90 8.81
CA LEU A 244 5.28 15.10 8.89
C LEU A 244 5.33 15.68 10.30
#